data_AF-A0A401TZ07-F1
#
_entry.id   AF-A0A401TZ07-F1
#
_cell.length_a   1.000
_cell.length_b   1.000
_cell.length_c   1.000
_cell.angle_alpha   90.00
_cell.angle_beta   90.00
_cell.angle_gamma   90.00
#
_symmetry.space_group_name_H-M   'P 1'
#
loop_
_entity.id
_entity.type
_entity.pdbx_description
1 polymer ?
#
loop_
_entity_poly.entity_id
_entity_poly.type
_entity_poly.pdbx_seq_one_letter_code
_entity_poly.pdbx_strand_id
1 'polypeptide(L)'
;MDTSDSAPASTPAQARRVLVLQGGGALGSYQAGAFQALCHAGFEPEWIAGISIGAINAAIIAGNEPDKRVPRLKEFWEMVSAPVPWNPVSKHERARSLFNET
;
A
#
# COMPACT_ATOMS: atom_id res chain seq x y z
N MET A 1 25.28 4.94 12.46
CA MET A 1 24.66 4.10 11.43
C MET A 1 25.51 2.86 11.34
N ASP A 2 25.03 1.77 11.92
CA ASP A 2 25.73 0.49 11.90
C ASP A 2 25.56 -0.11 10.51
N THR A 3 26.63 -0.06 9.71
CA THR A 3 26.72 -0.72 8.40
C THR A 3 27.58 -1.96 8.56
N SER A 4 27.15 -2.93 9.35
CA SER A 4 27.66 -4.29 9.19
C SER A 4 27.09 -4.81 7.86
N ASP A 5 27.85 -4.64 6.78
CA ASP A 5 27.48 -5.10 5.45
C ASP A 5 27.58 -6.64 5.44
N SER A 6 26.51 -7.30 5.89
CA SER A 6 26.38 -8.74 5.79
C SER A 6 26.35 -9.12 4.31
N ALA A 7 27.14 -10.12 3.91
CA ALA A 7 27.15 -10.63 2.55
C ALA A 7 25.71 -10.85 2.04
N PRO A 8 25.41 -10.49 0.77
CA PRO A 8 24.05 -10.60 0.23
C PRO A 8 23.54 -12.04 0.33
N ALA A 9 22.24 -12.19 0.58
CA ALA A 9 21.62 -13.50 0.71
C ALA A 9 21.85 -14.33 -0.56
N SER A 10 22.35 -15.55 -0.38
CA SER A 10 22.61 -16.50 -1.48
C SER A 10 21.41 -17.39 -1.78
N THR A 11 20.36 -17.33 -0.95
CA THR A 11 19.11 -18.09 -1.13
C THR A 11 17.89 -17.22 -0.85
N PRO A 12 16.73 -17.50 -1.48
CA PRO A 12 15.49 -16.75 -1.22
C PRO A 12 15.03 -16.80 0.25
N ALA A 13 15.28 -17.91 0.95
CA ALA A 13 14.89 -18.08 2.36
C ALA A 13 15.67 -17.16 3.32
N GLN A 14 16.87 -16.73 2.91
CA GLN A 14 17.72 -15.80 3.66
C GLN A 14 17.57 -14.35 3.17
N ALA A 15 16.81 -14.13 2.10
CA ALA A 15 16.62 -12.81 1.54
C ALA A 15 15.72 -11.96 2.43
N ARG A 16 16.11 -10.71 2.61
CA ARG A 16 15.31 -9.71 3.31
C ARG A 16 13.97 -9.51 2.60
N ARG A 17 12.88 -9.59 3.35
CA ARG A 17 11.53 -9.42 2.80
C ARG A 17 11.20 -7.93 2.72
N VAL A 18 11.15 -7.40 1.50
CA VAL A 18 10.82 -5.99 1.23
C VAL A 18 9.51 -5.91 0.46
N LEU A 19 8.58 -5.08 0.96
CA LEU A 19 7.34 -4.76 0.28
C LEU A 19 7.44 -3.37 -0.37
N VAL A 20 7.23 -3.29 -1.69
CA VAL A 20 7.28 -2.02 -2.42
C VAL A 20 5.91 -1.72 -3.02
N LEU A 21 5.34 -0.57 -2.64
CA LEU A 21 3.98 -0.16 -2.99
C LEU A 21 4.01 1.03 -3.95
N GLN A 22 3.58 0.80 -5.19
CA GLN A 22 3.52 1.85 -6.20
C GLN A 22 2.40 2.88 -5.90
N GLY A 23 2.50 4.05 -6.53
CA GLY A 23 1.41 5.00 -6.64
C GLY A 23 0.31 4.53 -7.58
N GLY A 24 -0.76 5.32 -7.73
CA GLY A 24 -1.89 4.98 -8.61
C GLY A 24 -3.28 5.39 -8.10
N GLY A 25 -3.36 6.27 -7.10
CA GLY A 25 -4.62 6.76 -6.57
C GLY A 25 -5.52 5.62 -6.07
N ALA A 26 -6.76 5.56 -6.56
CA ALA A 26 -7.75 4.57 -6.13
C ALA A 26 -7.33 3.10 -6.38
N LEU A 27 -6.42 2.84 -7.34
CA LEU A 27 -5.87 1.50 -7.57
C LEU A 27 -5.10 0.95 -6.35
N GLY A 28 -4.68 1.83 -5.43
CA GLY A 28 -4.08 1.43 -4.16
C GLY A 28 -4.97 0.55 -3.27
N SER A 29 -6.29 0.55 -3.50
CA SER A 29 -7.23 -0.32 -2.75
C SER A 29 -6.96 -1.81 -2.98
N TYR A 30 -6.53 -2.17 -4.20
CA TYR A 30 -6.09 -3.53 -4.50
C TYR A 30 -4.87 -3.94 -3.67
N GLN A 31 -3.95 -3.01 -3.40
CA GLN A 31 -2.76 -3.30 -2.59
C GLN A 31 -3.13 -3.73 -1.17
N ALA A 32 -4.21 -3.21 -0.59
CA ALA A 32 -4.69 -3.63 0.73
C ALA A 32 -5.15 -5.10 0.74
N GLY A 33 -5.87 -5.53 -0.31
CA GLY A 33 -6.27 -6.93 -0.48
C GLY A 33 -5.08 -7.85 -0.78
N ALA A 34 -4.14 -7.41 -1.62
CA ALA A 34 -2.92 -8.14 -1.89
C ALA A 34 -2.07 -8.32 -0.62
N PHE A 35 -1.94 -7.28 0.20
CA PHE A 35 -1.26 -7.36 1.49
C PHE A 35 -1.97 -8.32 2.45
N GLN A 36 -3.31 -8.30 2.51
CA GLN A 36 -4.08 -9.27 3.29
C GLN A 36 -3.80 -10.72 2.87
N ALA A 37 -3.72 -10.99 1.57
CA ALA A 37 -3.39 -12.33 1.07
C ALA A 37 -1.96 -12.75 1.46
N LEU A 38 -1.00 -11.83 1.38
CA LEU A 38 0.37 -12.05 1.83
C LEU A 38 0.42 -12.39 3.33
N CYS A 39 -0.29 -11.66 4.18
CA CYS A 39 -0.37 -11.96 5.62
C CYS A 39 -0.93 -13.36 5.89
N HIS A 40 -1.99 -13.77 5.18
CA HIS A 40 -2.53 -15.13 5.31
C HIS A 40 -1.52 -16.21 4.90
N ALA A 41 -0.61 -15.90 3.98
CA ALA A 41 0.49 -16.78 3.58
C ALA A 41 1.70 -16.73 4.53
N GLY A 42 1.63 -16.00 5.65
CA GLY A 42 2.73 -15.85 6.61
C GLY A 42 3.85 -14.92 6.16
N PHE A 43 3.60 -14.06 5.16
CA PHE A 43 4.55 -13.04 4.74
C PHE A 43 4.51 -11.85 5.70
N GLU A 44 5.68 -11.53 6.26
CA GLU A 44 5.88 -10.40 7.16
C GLU A 44 7.05 -9.55 6.64
N PRO A 45 6.80 -8.35 6.08
CA PRO A 45 7.84 -7.51 5.53
C PRO A 45 8.72 -6.92 6.64
N GLU A 46 10.03 -6.93 6.43
CA GLU A 46 10.99 -6.24 7.29
C GLU A 46 11.14 -4.77 6.90
N TRP A 47 10.97 -4.48 5.60
CA TRP A 47 11.00 -3.13 5.05
C TRP A 47 9.81 -2.89 4.15
N ILE A 48 9.31 -1.67 4.20
CA ILE A 48 8.20 -1.22 3.36
C ILE A 48 8.60 0.10 2.73
N ALA A 49 8.50 0.17 1.41
CA ALA A 49 8.67 1.40 0.64
C ALA A 49 7.38 1.70 -0.10
N GLY A 50 7.00 2.97 -0.20
CA GLY A 50 5.81 3.36 -0.94
C GLY A 50 5.88 4.78 -1.46
N ILE A 51 5.21 5.03 -2.59
CA ILE A 51 5.07 6.37 -3.17
C ILE A 51 3.59 6.73 -3.34
N SER A 52 3.24 8.01 -3.14
CA SER A 52 1.85 8.49 -3.26
C SER A 52 0.89 7.67 -2.40
N ILE A 53 -0.16 7.06 -2.97
CA ILE A 53 -1.07 6.18 -2.23
C ILE A 53 -0.37 4.96 -1.63
N GLY A 54 0.67 4.45 -2.30
CA GLY A 54 1.51 3.38 -1.77
C GLY A 54 2.25 3.81 -0.51
N ALA A 55 2.60 5.11 -0.38
CA ALA A 55 3.21 5.64 0.84
C ALA A 55 2.20 5.67 2.01
N ILE A 56 0.93 5.96 1.74
CA ILE A 56 -0.13 5.92 2.76
C ILE A 56 -0.35 4.48 3.22
N ASN A 57 -0.49 3.53 2.30
CA ASN A 57 -0.59 2.10 2.63
C ASN A 57 0.65 1.64 3.42
N ALA A 58 1.86 2.04 3.00
CA ALA A 58 3.09 1.72 3.71
C ALA A 58 3.11 2.25 5.15
N ALA A 59 2.68 3.50 5.35
CA ALA A 59 2.58 4.10 6.67
C ALA A 59 1.57 3.39 7.57
N ILE A 60 0.41 2.99 7.03
CA ILE A 60 -0.59 2.21 7.77
C ILE A 60 -0.03 0.84 8.17
N ILE A 61 0.66 0.15 7.26
CA ILE A 61 1.24 -1.17 7.54
C ILE A 61 2.36 -1.07 8.58
N ALA A 62 3.30 -0.14 8.40
CA ALA A 62 4.44 0.03 9.30
C ALA A 62 4.04 0.58 10.67
N GLY A 63 3.02 1.44 10.73
CA GLY A 63 2.59 2.15 11.95
C GLY A 63 1.62 1.37 12.83
N ASN A 64 1.24 0.14 12.48
CA ASN A 64 0.30 -0.67 13.26
C ASN A 64 0.88 -2.04 13.60
N GLU A 65 0.48 -2.56 14.76
CA GLU A 65 0.72 -3.94 15.18
C GLU A 65 0.23 -4.94 14.13
N PRO A 66 0.88 -6.11 13.95
CA PRO A 66 0.58 -7.07 12.87
C PRO A 66 -0.91 -7.41 12.71
N ASP A 67 -1.62 -7.60 13.81
CA ASP A 67 -3.05 -7.94 13.87
C ASP A 67 -3.97 -6.79 13.44
N LYS A 68 -3.49 -5.55 13.49
CA LYS A 68 -4.26 -4.32 13.19
C LYS A 68 -4.05 -3.80 11.78
N ARG A 69 -2.98 -4.20 11.08
CA ARG A 69 -2.60 -3.65 9.78
C ARG A 69 -3.71 -3.80 8.73
N VAL A 70 -4.24 -5.02 8.55
CA VAL A 70 -5.31 -5.30 7.59
C VAL A 70 -6.62 -4.58 7.96
N PRO A 71 -7.11 -4.65 9.21
CA PRO A 71 -8.26 -3.85 9.63
C PRO A 71 -8.12 -2.35 9.35
N ARG A 72 -6.96 -1.75 9.65
CA ARG A 72 -6.73 -0.32 9.44
C ARG A 72 -6.61 0.08 7.98
N LEU A 73 -6.03 -0.78 7.14
CA LEU A 73 -6.06 -0.57 5.69
C LEU A 73 -7.50 -0.58 5.18
N LYS A 74 -8.31 -1.55 5.61
CA LYS A 74 -9.72 -1.65 5.21
C LYS A 74 -10.52 -0.41 5.64
N GLU A 75 -10.37 0.01 6.90
CA GLU A 75 -11.01 1.22 7.44
C GLU A 75 -10.63 2.47 6.63
N PHE A 76 -9.34 2.65 6.33
CA PHE A 76 -8.89 3.76 5.49
C PHE A 76 -9.58 3.73 4.11
N TRP A 77 -9.59 2.59 3.45
CA TRP A 77 -10.18 2.45 2.11
C TRP A 77 -11.70 2.63 2.10
N GLU A 78 -12.41 2.15 3.13
CA GLU A 78 -13.84 2.42 3.32
C GLU A 78 -14.11 3.92 3.50
N MET A 79 -13.26 4.62 4.26
CA MET A 79 -13.38 6.06 4.49
C MET A 79 -13.15 6.89 3.21
N VAL A 80 -12.08 6.61 2.46
CA VAL A 80 -11.74 7.42 1.27
C VAL A 80 -12.58 7.07 0.04
N SER A 81 -13.29 5.94 0.05
CA SER A 81 -14.23 5.55 -1.01
C SER A 81 -15.69 5.89 -0.68
N ALA A 82 -15.98 6.40 0.52
CA ALA A 82 -17.32 6.77 0.92
C ALA A 82 -17.89 7.89 0.01
N PRO A 83 -19.19 7.86 -0.30
CA PRO A 83 -19.84 8.94 -1.03
C PRO A 83 -19.70 10.26 -0.27
N VAL A 84 -19.22 11.29 -0.96
CA VAL A 84 -19.15 12.62 -0.38
C VAL A 84 -20.56 13.23 -0.30
N PRO A 85 -20.94 13.89 0.81
CA PRO A 85 -22.29 14.42 1.01
C PRO A 85 -22.58 15.70 0.19
N TRP A 86 -21.62 16.18 -0.60
CA TRP A 86 -21.81 17.30 -1.52
C TRP A 86 -22.03 16.77 -2.93
N ASN A 87 -23.05 17.28 -3.63
CA ASN A 87 -23.28 16.99 -5.03
C ASN A 87 -22.22 17.72 -5.86
N PRO A 88 -21.25 17.04 -6.52
CA PRO A 88 -20.26 17.73 -7.31
C PRO A 88 -20.96 18.34 -8.51
N VAL A 89 -21.13 19.66 -8.49
CA VAL A 89 -21.44 20.46 -9.68
C VAL A 89 -20.20 20.44 -10.57
N SER A 90 -19.95 19.28 -11.16
CA SER A 90 -19.23 19.08 -12.41
C SER A 90 -19.22 17.58 -12.69
N LYS A 91 -19.99 17.17 -13.70
CA LYS A 91 -19.65 15.96 -14.46
C LYS A 91 -18.32 16.24 -15.16
N HIS A 92 -17.18 16.04 -14.48
CA HIS A 92 -15.87 16.18 -15.12
C HIS A 92 -15.37 14.80 -15.56
N GLU A 93 -15.90 14.34 -16.69
CA GLU A 93 -15.25 13.35 -17.56
C GLU A 93 -13.77 13.70 -17.86
N ARG A 94 -13.39 14.98 -17.69
CA ARG A 94 -12.02 15.51 -17.84
C ARG A 94 -10.99 14.97 -16.84
N ALA A 95 -11.38 14.56 -15.63
CA ALA A 95 -10.42 14.02 -14.66
C ALA A 95 -9.92 12.61 -15.05
N ARG A 96 -10.76 11.81 -15.72
CA ARG A 96 -10.41 10.44 -16.16
C ARG A 96 -9.47 10.43 -17.36
N SER A 97 -9.56 11.44 -18.23
CA SER A 97 -8.73 11.56 -19.45
C SER A 97 -7.26 11.85 -19.11
N LEU A 98 -6.99 12.70 -18.10
CA LEU A 98 -5.61 13.07 -17.72
C LEU A 98 -4.78 11.92 -17.11
N PHE A 99 -5.42 10.88 -16.59
CA PHE A 99 -4.73 9.71 -16.03
C PHE A 99 -4.57 8.55 -17.02
N ASN A 100 -5.25 8.59 -18.17
CA ASN A 100 -5.27 7.51 -19.16
C ASN A 100 -4.55 7.84 -20.48
N GLU A 101 -4.05 9.06 -20.67
CA GLU A 101 -3.23 9.42 -21.83
C GLU A 101 -1.76 9.52 -21.42
N THR A 102 -1.00 8.49 -21.79
CA THR A 102 0.46 8.56 -22.02
C THR A 102 0.69 8.46 -23.52
#